data_AF-A0ABD0NYI6-F1
#
_entry.id   AF-A0ABD0NYI6-F1
#
_cell.length_a   1.000
_cell.length_b   1.000
_cell.length_c   1.000
_cell.angle_alpha   90.00
_cell.angle_beta   90.00
_cell.angle_gamma   90.00
#
_symmetry.space_group_name_H-M   'P 1'
#
loop_
_entity.id
_entity.type
_entity.pdbx_description
1 polymer ?
#
loop_
_entity_poly.entity_id
_entity_poly.type
_entity_poly.pdbx_seq_one_letter_code
_entity_poly.pdbx_strand_id
1 'polypeptide(L)'
;EGLDGLLQILVSQLGSDDVNMLTCATGILSNLTCNNARNKALVTQSGGVEALIHAVLRAGEKEDVAEPAVCALRHLTSRHPDAELAQNAVRLHYGIPAITKLLGQPHYWPVVK
;
A
#
# COMPACT_ATOMS: atom_id res chain seq x y z
N GLU A 1 24.85 -3.22 -2.48
CA GLU A 1 23.73 -3.45 -1.55
C GLU A 1 22.53 -2.70 -2.10
N GLY A 2 21.40 -3.39 -2.31
CA GLY A 2 20.26 -2.89 -3.08
C GLY A 2 19.24 -2.11 -2.25
N LEU A 3 18.11 -1.77 -2.87
CA LEU A 3 16.96 -1.13 -2.21
C LEU A 3 16.25 -2.04 -1.19
N ASP A 4 16.67 -3.30 -1.07
CA ASP A 4 15.96 -4.33 -0.33
C ASP A 4 15.78 -3.96 1.16
N GLY A 5 16.84 -3.49 1.82
CA GLY A 5 16.76 -3.04 3.21
C GLY A 5 15.91 -1.78 3.39
N LEU A 6 15.95 -0.84 2.43
CA LEU A 6 15.09 0.34 2.46
C LEU A 6 13.61 -0.05 2.36
N LEU A 7 13.25 -0.97 1.46
CA LEU A 7 11.87 -1.41 1.29
C LEU A 7 11.33 -2.10 2.55
N GLN A 8 12.13 -2.92 3.23
CA GLN A 8 11.74 -3.54 4.50
C GLN A 8 11.54 -2.49 5.60
N ILE A 9 12.42 -1.50 5.70
CA ILE A 9 12.26 -0.38 6.65
C ILE A 9 10.97 0.39 6.36
N LEU A 10 10.70 0.72 5.10
CA LEU A 10 9.48 1.44 4.72
C LEU A 10 8.22 0.65 5.06
N VAL A 11 8.21 -0.66 4.85
CA VAL A 11 7.08 -1.53 5.25
C VAL A 11 6.89 -1.52 6.76
N SER A 12 7.97 -1.57 7.55
CA SER A 12 7.88 -1.44 9.02
C SER A 12 7.32 -0.09 9.44
N GLN A 13 7.71 1.00 8.78
CA GLN A 13 7.21 2.36 9.08
C GLN A 13 5.73 2.56 8.76
N LEU A 14 5.10 1.67 7.96
CA LEU A 14 3.65 1.67 7.78
C LEU A 14 2.88 1.33 9.06
N GLY A 15 3.55 0.87 10.12
CA GLY A 15 3.00 0.67 11.46
C GLY A 15 3.08 1.91 12.37
N SER A 16 3.79 2.98 11.97
CA SER A 16 3.96 4.19 12.79
C SER A 16 2.62 4.88 13.10
N ASP A 17 2.53 5.51 14.26
CA ASP A 17 1.42 6.38 14.65
C ASP A 17 1.63 7.85 14.20
N ASP A 18 2.83 8.19 13.73
CA ASP A 18 3.11 9.49 13.13
C ASP A 18 2.57 9.53 11.69
N VAL A 19 1.56 10.38 11.48
CA VAL A 19 0.92 10.58 10.19
C VAL A 19 1.92 11.04 9.13
N ASN A 20 2.90 11.88 9.48
CA ASN A 20 3.92 12.33 8.51
C ASN A 20 4.79 11.17 8.05
N MET A 21 5.16 10.28 8.97
CA MET A 21 5.89 9.06 8.65
C MET A 21 5.06 8.14 7.75
N LEU A 22 3.76 8.01 8.03
CA LEU A 22 2.84 7.19 7.25
C LEU A 22 2.66 7.73 5.82
N THR A 23 2.46 9.04 5.66
CA THR A 23 2.39 9.74 4.36
C THR A 23 3.67 9.54 3.57
N CYS A 24 4.84 9.74 4.19
CA CYS A 24 6.12 9.54 3.53
C CYS A 24 6.35 8.08 3.12
N ALA A 25 6.10 7.12 4.02
CA ALA A 25 6.33 5.70 3.75
C ALA A 25 5.43 5.19 2.62
N THR A 26 4.13 5.50 2.68
CA THR A 26 3.17 5.14 1.63
C THR A 26 3.53 5.80 0.29
N GLY A 27 3.87 7.09 0.29
CA GLY A 27 4.30 7.82 -0.90
C GLY A 27 5.53 7.21 -1.57
N ILE A 28 6.59 6.93 -0.79
CA ILE A 28 7.82 6.31 -1.30
C ILE A 28 7.52 4.91 -1.84
N LEU A 29 6.77 4.07 -1.12
CA LEU A 29 6.41 2.73 -1.58
C LEU A 29 5.57 2.77 -2.87
N SER A 30 4.64 3.71 -3.01
CA SER A 30 3.83 3.87 -4.22
C SER A 30 4.71 4.11 -5.46
N ASN A 31 5.74 4.95 -5.32
CA ASN A 31 6.70 5.27 -6.38
C ASN A 31 7.62 4.09 -6.68
N LEU A 32 8.23 3.49 -5.65
CA LEU A 32 9.20 2.41 -5.82
C LEU A 32 8.59 1.11 -6.34
N THR A 33 7.30 0.89 -6.11
CA THR A 33 6.57 -0.28 -6.64
C THR A 33 6.00 -0.03 -8.05
N CYS A 34 5.97 1.21 -8.51
CA CYS A 34 5.47 1.54 -9.85
C CYS A 34 6.37 0.90 -10.92
N ASN A 35 5.78 0.06 -11.77
CA ASN A 35 6.46 -0.63 -12.88
C ASN A 35 7.77 -1.36 -12.52
N ASN A 36 7.92 -1.81 -11.26
CA ASN A 36 9.12 -2.53 -10.81
C ASN A 36 8.75 -3.88 -10.18
N ALA A 37 8.86 -4.96 -10.97
CA ALA A 37 8.47 -6.31 -10.54
C ALA A 37 9.26 -6.82 -9.32
N ARG A 38 10.56 -6.50 -9.23
CA ARG A 38 11.41 -6.90 -8.10
C ARG A 38 10.94 -6.22 -6.81
N ASN A 39 10.73 -4.91 -6.84
CA ASN A 39 10.29 -4.16 -5.66
C ASN A 39 8.89 -4.60 -5.22
N LYS A 40 7.98 -4.86 -6.18
CA LYS A 40 6.64 -5.40 -5.88
C LYS A 40 6.71 -6.75 -5.16
N ALA A 41 7.49 -7.69 -5.69
CA ALA A 41 7.68 -9.00 -5.09
C ALA A 41 8.25 -8.88 -3.66
N LEU A 42 9.31 -8.08 -3.48
CA LEU A 42 9.93 -7.92 -2.17
C LEU A 42 8.98 -7.28 -1.15
N VAL A 43 8.26 -6.22 -1.51
CA VAL A 43 7.27 -5.59 -0.62
C VAL A 43 6.16 -6.56 -0.27
N THR A 44 5.69 -7.37 -1.23
CA THR A 44 4.68 -8.40 -1.00
C THR A 44 5.17 -9.46 0.00
N GLN A 45 6.39 -9.99 -0.21
CA GLN A 45 7.02 -10.99 0.67
C GLN A 45 7.33 -10.43 2.06
N SER A 46 7.51 -9.12 2.20
CA SER A 46 7.79 -8.45 3.48
C SER A 46 6.52 -8.09 4.26
N GLY A 47 5.33 -8.58 3.85
CA GLY A 47 4.07 -8.26 4.52
C GLY A 47 3.51 -6.87 4.18
N GLY A 48 4.02 -6.23 3.12
CA GLY A 48 3.62 -4.87 2.74
C GLY A 48 2.14 -4.73 2.38
N VAL A 49 1.48 -5.79 1.90
CA VAL A 49 0.04 -5.75 1.58
C VAL A 49 -0.81 -5.54 2.82
N GLU A 50 -0.59 -6.34 3.88
CA GLU A 50 -1.26 -6.19 5.17
C GLU A 50 -1.00 -4.80 5.76
N ALA A 51 0.28 -4.39 5.79
CA ALA A 51 0.68 -3.11 6.35
C ALA A 51 0.03 -1.91 5.62
N LEU A 52 -0.08 -1.96 4.28
CA LEU A 52 -0.77 -0.93 3.51
C LEU A 52 -2.28 -0.90 3.76
N ILE A 53 -2.92 -2.05 3.95
CA ILE A 53 -4.34 -2.12 4.31
C ILE A 53 -4.58 -1.51 5.68
N HIS A 54 -3.74 -1.81 6.66
CA HIS A 54 -3.80 -1.16 7.97
C HIS A 54 -3.53 0.35 7.88
N ALA A 55 -2.61 0.80 7.03
CA ALA A 55 -2.40 2.23 6.79
C ALA A 55 -3.67 2.90 6.23
N VAL A 56 -4.35 2.27 5.25
CA VAL A 56 -5.64 2.76 4.72
C VAL A 56 -6.70 2.84 5.82
N LEU A 57 -6.85 1.79 6.63
CA LEU A 57 -7.84 1.76 7.72
C LEU A 57 -7.58 2.84 8.78
N ARG A 58 -6.31 3.09 9.11
CA ARG A 58 -5.89 4.10 10.10
C ARG A 58 -5.94 5.53 9.54
N ALA A 59 -5.71 5.70 8.24
CA ALA A 59 -5.82 7.01 7.58
C ALA A 59 -7.24 7.59 7.71
N GLY A 60 -8.27 6.74 7.71
CA GLY A 60 -9.66 7.17 7.73
C GLY A 60 -9.96 8.00 6.49
N GLU A 61 -10.24 9.30 6.69
CA GLU A 61 -10.55 10.26 5.63
C GLU A 61 -9.34 11.14 5.22
N LYS A 62 -8.11 10.68 5.51
CA LYS A 62 -6.89 11.41 5.13
C LYS A 62 -6.39 10.92 3.77
N GLU A 63 -6.73 11.66 2.72
CA GLU A 63 -6.32 11.36 1.34
C GLU A 63 -4.80 11.26 1.18
N ASP A 64 -4.03 12.07 1.90
CA ASP A 64 -2.55 12.11 1.83
C ASP A 64 -1.89 10.77 2.18
N VAL A 65 -2.60 9.88 2.88
CA VAL A 65 -2.15 8.51 3.17
C VAL A 65 -2.91 7.50 2.33
N ALA A 66 -4.23 7.66 2.20
CA ALA A 66 -5.09 6.70 1.52
C ALA A 66 -4.76 6.58 0.02
N GLU A 67 -4.53 7.71 -0.67
CA GLU A 67 -4.19 7.72 -2.11
C GLU A 67 -2.90 6.95 -2.41
N PRO A 68 -1.75 7.27 -1.78
CA PRO A 68 -0.51 6.56 -2.10
C PRO A 68 -0.56 5.10 -1.64
N ALA A 69 -1.27 4.79 -0.55
CA ALA A 69 -1.43 3.41 -0.09
C ALA A 69 -2.23 2.56 -1.08
N VAL A 70 -3.36 3.07 -1.59
CA VAL A 70 -4.16 2.38 -2.61
C VAL A 70 -3.41 2.29 -3.94
N CYS A 71 -2.65 3.33 -4.32
CA CYS A 71 -1.77 3.30 -5.48
C CYS A 71 -0.71 2.18 -5.36
N ALA A 72 -0.07 2.04 -4.20
CA ALA A 72 0.86 0.94 -3.94
C ALA A 72 0.15 -0.43 -4.02
N LEU A 73 -1.02 -0.60 -3.40
CA LEU A 73 -1.81 -1.85 -3.49
C LEU A 73 -2.16 -2.21 -4.94
N ARG A 74 -2.53 -1.24 -5.78
CA ARG A 74 -2.76 -1.45 -7.22
C ARG A 74 -1.50 -1.96 -7.94
N HIS A 75 -0.33 -1.43 -7.56
CA HIS A 75 0.94 -1.88 -8.13
C HIS A 75 1.29 -3.30 -7.67
N LEU A 76 1.10 -3.61 -6.38
CA LEU A 76 1.40 -4.92 -5.78
C LEU A 76 0.45 -6.03 -6.23
N THR A 77 -0.75 -5.70 -6.70
CA THR A 77 -1.73 -6.72 -7.15
C THR A 77 -1.60 -7.05 -8.63
N SER A 78 -0.54 -6.58 -9.32
CA SER A 78 -0.41 -6.77 -10.77
C SER A 78 1.04 -6.83 -11.27
N ARG A 79 1.27 -7.60 -12.34
CA ARG A 79 2.51 -7.60 -13.16
C ARG A 79 3.80 -7.91 -12.37
N HIS A 80 3.78 -8.92 -11.50
CA HIS A 80 4.97 -9.53 -10.88
C HIS A 80 4.64 -10.95 -10.38
N PRO A 81 5.64 -11.80 -10.04
CA PRO A 81 5.42 -13.21 -9.70
C PRO A 81 4.48 -13.46 -8.50
N ASP A 82 4.49 -12.57 -7.50
CA ASP A 82 3.69 -12.74 -6.28
C ASP A 82 2.36 -11.97 -6.33
N ALA A 83 1.90 -11.55 -7.52
CA ALA A 83 0.69 -10.74 -7.66
C ALA A 83 -0.58 -11.47 -7.18
N GLU A 84 -0.70 -12.77 -7.45
CA GLU A 84 -1.82 -13.59 -6.96
C GLU A 84 -1.79 -13.73 -5.44
N LEU A 85 -0.60 -13.87 -4.85
CA LEU A 85 -0.43 -13.87 -3.40
C LEU A 85 -0.87 -12.52 -2.81
N ALA A 86 -0.49 -11.40 -3.43
CA ALA A 86 -0.92 -10.07 -3.00
C ALA A 86 -2.44 -9.88 -3.10
N GLN A 87 -3.08 -10.33 -4.19
CA GLN A 87 -4.53 -10.28 -4.35
C GLN A 87 -5.25 -11.08 -3.26
N ASN A 88 -4.76 -12.29 -2.96
CA ASN A 88 -5.29 -13.10 -1.87
C ASN A 88 -5.09 -12.43 -0.50
N ALA A 89 -3.93 -11.84 -0.26
CA ALA A 89 -3.65 -11.08 0.96
C ALA A 89 -4.63 -9.91 1.13
N VAL A 90 -4.95 -9.15 0.06
CA VAL A 90 -5.97 -8.10 0.12
C VAL A 90 -7.31 -8.63 0.65
N ARG A 91 -7.74 -9.81 0.19
CA ARG A 91 -8.96 -10.46 0.68
C ARG A 91 -8.82 -10.93 2.13
N LEU A 92 -7.71 -11.58 2.48
CA LEU A 92 -7.49 -12.19 3.80
C LEU A 92 -7.35 -11.16 4.93
N HIS A 93 -6.77 -9.99 4.64
CA HIS A 93 -6.60 -8.90 5.61
C HIS A 93 -7.74 -7.88 5.58
N TYR A 94 -8.95 -8.29 5.15
CA TYR A 94 -10.14 -7.42 5.11
C TYR A 94 -9.98 -6.13 4.28
N GLY A 95 -9.07 -6.14 3.29
CA GLY A 95 -8.81 -5.01 2.41
C GLY A 95 -9.96 -4.69 1.45
N ILE A 96 -10.77 -5.69 1.06
CA ILE A 96 -11.91 -5.46 0.15
C ILE A 96 -12.93 -4.47 0.78
N PRO A 97 -13.49 -4.72 1.98
CA PRO A 97 -14.34 -3.72 2.65
C PRO A 97 -13.65 -2.37 2.85
N ALA A 98 -12.37 -2.36 3.24
CA ALA A 98 -11.62 -1.13 3.49
C ALA A 98 -11.53 -0.25 2.24
N ILE A 99 -11.16 -0.84 1.09
CA ILE A 99 -10.99 -0.13 -0.19
C ILE A 99 -12.35 0.27 -0.75
N THR A 100 -13.37 -0.58 -0.68
CA THR A 100 -14.71 -0.23 -1.18
C THR A 100 -15.35 0.93 -0.41
N LYS A 101 -15.06 1.08 0.89
CA LYS A 101 -15.51 2.24 1.68
C LYS A 101 -15.00 3.57 1.13
N LEU A 102 -13.80 3.60 0.55
CA LEU A 102 -13.22 4.81 -0.05
C LEU A 102 -14.01 5.28 -1.28
N LEU A 103 -14.66 4.37 -2.02
CA LEU A 103 -15.50 4.71 -3.17
C LEU A 103 -16.78 5.47 -2.77
N GLY A 104 -17.21 5.33 -1.52
CA GLY A 104 -18.42 5.98 -1.00
C GLY A 104 -18.19 7.41 -0.49
N GLN A 105 -16.95 7.91 -0.48
CA GLN A 105 -16.63 9.22 0.07
C GLN A 105 -16.74 10.33 -0.99
N PRO A 106 -17.53 11.39 -0.76
CA PRO A 106 -17.63 12.51 -1.68
C PRO A 106 -16.26 13.23 -1.77
N HIS A 107 -15.87 13.61 -3.00
CA HIS A 107 -14.64 14.34 -3.35
C HIS A 107 -13.31 13.57 -3.46
N TYR A 108 -13.31 12.23 -3.34
CA TYR A 108 -12.12 11.35 -3.41
C TYR A 108 -11.59 11.02 -4.81
N TRP A 109 -11.73 11.94 -5.78
CA TRP A 109 -11.40 11.69 -7.19
C TRP A 109 -9.94 11.24 -7.46
N PRO A 110 -8.92 11.68 -6.69
CA PRO A 110 -7.57 11.15 -6.87
C PRO A 110 -7.41 9.66 -6.49
N VAL A 111 -8.25 9.18 -5.57
CA VAL A 111 -8.27 7.78 -5.09
C VAL A 111 -9.14 6.90 -5.99
N VAL A 112 -10.21 7.46 -6.54
CA VAL A 112 -11.10 6.81 -7.53
C VAL A 112 -10.54 7.04 -8.94
N LYS A 113 -9.59 6.18 -9.36
CA LYS A 113 -8.98 6.19 -10.70
C LYS A 113 -9.41 4.99 -11.54
#